data_AF-A0A8T2LB46-F1
#
_entry.id   AF-A0A8T2LB46-F1
#
_cell.length_a   1.000
_cell.length_b   1.000
_cell.length_c   1.000
_cell.angle_alpha   90.00
_cell.angle_beta   90.00
_cell.angle_gamma   90.00
#
_symmetry.space_group_name_H-M   'P 1'
#
loop_
_entity.id
_entity.type
_entity.pdbx_description
1 polymer ?
#
loop_
_entity_poly.entity_id
_entity_poly.type
_entity_poly.pdbx_seq_one_letter_code
_entity_poly.pdbx_strand_id
1 'polypeptide(L)'
;RPKTQCEQHRDSLQRGDGSPPIGAYVPQCDEQGQYRQQQCHGSTGHCWCVDSRGQERQGTRTPPGTSPYNCDAPERPKTQCEQHRDSLQRGDGSPPVGAYVPQCDDQGQYRPQQCHGSTGHCWCVDSRGQERQGTRTPPGSPRFNCDAPGKYIYSMEFKFKDHNISLNRLGRVGYGW
;
A
#
# COMPACT_ATOMS: atom_id res chain seq x y z
N ARG A 1 -43.14 7.32 10.36
CA ARG A 1 -41.75 7.46 10.87
C ARG A 1 -40.94 8.27 9.86
N PRO A 2 -40.04 9.18 10.26
CA PRO A 2 -39.11 9.83 9.34
C PRO A 2 -38.22 8.79 8.62
N LYS A 3 -37.84 9.07 7.37
CA LYS A 3 -36.87 8.23 6.63
C LYS A 3 -35.48 8.36 7.25
N THR A 4 -34.78 7.24 7.37
CA THR A 4 -33.38 7.15 7.79
C THR A 4 -32.43 7.66 6.70
N GLN A 5 -31.15 7.84 7.03
CA GLN A 5 -30.16 8.28 6.03
C GLN A 5 -30.00 7.29 4.87
N CYS A 6 -30.02 5.99 5.13
CA CYS A 6 -29.90 4.98 4.07
C CYS A 6 -31.12 4.97 3.14
N GLU A 7 -32.33 5.04 3.70
CA GLU A 7 -33.58 5.14 2.92
C GLU A 7 -33.58 6.42 2.07
N GLN A 8 -33.22 7.57 2.65
CA GLN A 8 -33.13 8.83 1.91
C GLN A 8 -32.11 8.76 0.78
N HIS A 9 -30.92 8.20 1.02
CA HIS A 9 -29.90 8.03 0.00
C HIS A 9 -30.41 7.12 -1.14
N ARG A 10 -31.02 5.97 -0.81
CA ARG A 10 -31.62 5.08 -1.80
C ARG A 10 -32.66 5.79 -2.67
N ASP A 11 -33.57 6.53 -2.04
CA ASP A 11 -34.66 7.19 -2.76
C ASP A 11 -34.18 8.36 -3.61
N SER A 12 -33.13 9.06 -3.18
CA SER A 12 -32.52 10.16 -3.94
C SER A 12 -31.94 9.71 -5.29
N LEU A 13 -31.69 8.41 -5.45
CA LEU A 13 -31.17 7.82 -6.67
C LEU A 13 -32.28 7.38 -7.64
N GLN A 14 -33.56 7.43 -7.27
CA GLN A 14 -34.64 6.98 -8.15
C GLN A 14 -34.88 7.99 -9.27
N ARG A 15 -34.97 7.51 -10.51
CA ARG A 15 -35.44 8.29 -11.66
C ARG A 15 -36.97 8.33 -11.68
N GLY A 16 -37.56 9.05 -12.63
CA GLY A 16 -39.02 9.22 -12.74
C GLY A 16 -39.81 7.91 -12.91
N ASP A 17 -39.15 6.81 -13.30
CA ASP A 17 -39.71 5.46 -13.38
C ASP A 17 -39.53 4.63 -12.10
N GLY A 18 -38.96 5.22 -11.03
CA GLY A 18 -38.62 4.52 -9.79
C GLY A 18 -37.34 3.68 -9.86
N SER A 19 -36.66 3.65 -11.01
CA SER A 19 -35.44 2.86 -11.21
C SER A 19 -34.19 3.69 -10.92
N PRO A 20 -33.15 3.11 -10.28
CA PRO A 20 -31.86 3.77 -10.15
C PRO A 20 -31.14 3.89 -11.51
N PRO A 21 -30.21 4.86 -11.68
CA PRO A 21 -29.35 4.91 -12.84
C PRO A 21 -28.58 3.61 -13.06
N ILE A 22 -28.42 3.23 -14.33
CA ILE A 22 -27.69 2.02 -14.70
C ILE A 22 -26.25 2.14 -14.22
N GLY A 23 -25.79 1.14 -13.47
CA GLY A 23 -24.42 1.11 -12.94
C GLY A 23 -24.20 1.93 -11.67
N ALA A 24 -25.21 2.64 -11.16
CA ALA A 24 -25.10 3.37 -9.90
C ALA A 24 -25.10 2.44 -8.68
N TYR A 25 -24.38 2.86 -7.65
CA TYR A 25 -24.43 2.21 -6.34
C TYR A 25 -25.71 2.60 -5.62
N VAL A 26 -26.52 1.60 -5.30
CA VAL A 26 -27.73 1.76 -4.48
C VAL A 26 -27.45 1.17 -3.10
N PRO A 27 -27.56 1.94 -2.02
CA PRO A 27 -27.24 1.46 -0.69
C PRO A 27 -28.21 0.38 -0.21
N GLN A 28 -27.67 -0.67 0.39
CA GLN A 28 -28.42 -1.72 1.05
C GLN A 28 -28.74 -1.30 2.49
N CYS A 29 -30.03 -1.38 2.85
CA CYS A 29 -30.54 -1.03 4.17
C CYS A 29 -31.13 -2.29 4.82
N ASP A 30 -31.09 -2.36 6.14
CA ASP A 30 -31.75 -3.40 6.92
C ASP A 30 -33.26 -3.14 7.08
N GLU A 31 -33.94 -3.99 7.86
CA GLU A 31 -35.39 -3.89 8.11
C GLU A 31 -35.76 -2.63 8.90
N GLN A 32 -34.82 -2.11 9.69
CA GLN A 32 -34.99 -0.87 10.44
C GLN A 32 -34.70 0.35 9.57
N GLY A 33 -34.21 0.17 8.34
CA GLY A 33 -33.82 1.21 7.41
C GLY A 33 -32.39 1.71 7.60
N GLN A 34 -31.61 1.17 8.54
CA GLN A 34 -30.20 1.56 8.70
C GLN A 34 -29.33 0.96 7.60
N TYR A 35 -28.14 1.52 7.38
CA TYR A 35 -27.17 0.90 6.48
C TYR A 35 -26.82 -0.51 6.97
N ARG A 36 -26.92 -1.50 6.06
CA ARG A 36 -26.30 -2.81 6.33
C ARG A 36 -24.80 -2.61 6.47
N GLN A 37 -24.18 -3.24 7.46
CA GLN A 37 -22.74 -3.13 7.66
C GLN A 37 -21.95 -3.54 6.42
N GLN A 38 -22.37 -4.60 5.73
CA GLN A 38 -21.81 -4.98 4.44
C GLN A 38 -22.63 -4.35 3.31
N GLN A 39 -21.93 -3.60 2.46
CA GLN A 39 -22.46 -3.01 1.24
C GLN A 39 -21.81 -3.68 0.04
N CYS A 40 -22.58 -3.85 -1.04
CA CYS A 40 -22.08 -4.42 -2.29
C CYS A 40 -22.57 -3.62 -3.48
N HIS A 41 -21.66 -3.32 -4.40
CA HIS A 41 -21.99 -2.65 -5.64
C HIS A 41 -22.43 -3.67 -6.69
N GLY A 42 -23.74 -3.80 -6.90
CA GLY A 42 -24.31 -4.84 -7.77
C GLY A 42 -23.78 -4.87 -9.20
N SER A 43 -23.42 -3.71 -9.78
CA SER A 43 -22.92 -3.63 -11.16
C SER A 43 -21.44 -4.02 -11.29
N THR A 44 -20.60 -3.65 -10.31
CA THR A 44 -19.17 -3.96 -10.35
C THR A 44 -18.81 -5.25 -9.62
N GLY A 45 -19.68 -5.75 -8.74
CA GLY A 45 -19.44 -6.92 -7.89
C GLY A 45 -18.54 -6.70 -6.67
N HIS A 46 -18.08 -5.47 -6.41
CA HIS A 46 -17.26 -5.16 -5.23
C HIS A 46 -18.12 -5.08 -3.96
N CYS A 47 -17.59 -5.52 -2.83
CA CYS A 47 -18.23 -5.35 -1.52
C CYS A 47 -17.29 -4.64 -0.54
N TRP A 48 -17.83 -3.97 0.48
CA TRP A 48 -17.07 -3.31 1.54
C TRP A 48 -17.91 -3.19 2.82
N CYS A 49 -17.27 -2.88 3.94
CA CYS A 49 -17.94 -2.58 5.19
C CYS A 49 -18.17 -1.08 5.35
N VAL A 50 -19.26 -0.68 5.99
CA VAL A 50 -19.58 0.73 6.29
C VAL A 50 -19.84 0.97 7.77
N ASP A 51 -19.66 2.22 8.21
CA ASP A 51 -20.12 2.70 9.52
C ASP A 51 -21.66 2.94 9.54
N SER A 52 -22.19 3.35 10.69
CA SER A 52 -23.62 3.64 10.87
C SER A 52 -24.14 4.79 10.00
N ARG A 53 -23.26 5.62 9.42
CA ARG A 53 -23.59 6.70 8.48
C ARG A 53 -23.42 6.27 7.02
N GLY A 54 -23.05 5.01 6.77
CA GLY A 54 -22.82 4.49 5.43
C GLY A 54 -21.44 4.83 4.85
N GLN A 55 -20.49 5.31 5.67
CA GLN A 55 -19.13 5.59 5.20
C GLN A 55 -18.30 4.32 5.15
N GLU A 56 -17.60 4.10 4.03
CA GLU A 56 -16.74 2.94 3.83
C GLU A 56 -15.59 2.88 4.86
N ARG A 57 -15.44 1.72 5.50
CA ARG A 57 -14.30 1.39 6.35
C ARG A 57 -13.12 1.02 5.46
N GLN A 58 -12.04 1.77 5.57
CA GLN A 58 -10.86 1.57 4.71
C GLN A 58 -10.29 0.15 4.86
N GLY A 59 -9.84 -0.42 3.74
CA GLY A 59 -9.25 -1.76 3.71
C GLY A 59 -10.26 -2.91 3.75
N THR A 60 -11.57 -2.63 3.75
CA THR A 60 -12.61 -3.67 3.75
C THR A 60 -13.16 -3.98 2.36
N ARG A 61 -12.74 -3.24 1.32
CA ARG A 61 -13.21 -3.43 -0.05
C ARG A 61 -12.63 -4.69 -0.69
N THR A 62 -13.50 -5.58 -1.14
CA THR A 62 -13.14 -6.83 -1.80
C THR A 62 -13.55 -6.83 -3.28
N PRO A 63 -12.75 -7.42 -4.18
CA PRO A 63 -13.07 -7.52 -5.60
C PRO A 63 -14.15 -8.59 -5.88
N PRO A 64 -14.75 -8.58 -7.08
CA PRO A 64 -15.78 -9.55 -7.46
C PRO A 64 -15.27 -10.98 -7.42
N GLY A 65 -16.13 -11.91 -6.98
CA GLY A 65 -15.78 -13.33 -6.89
C GLY A 65 -14.91 -13.71 -5.69
N THR A 66 -14.61 -12.77 -4.79
CA THR A 66 -13.94 -13.04 -3.51
C THR A 66 -14.94 -13.05 -2.36
N SER A 67 -14.61 -13.76 -1.28
CA SER A 67 -15.41 -13.72 -0.06
C SER A 67 -15.42 -12.28 0.50
N PRO A 68 -16.60 -11.70 0.81
CA PRO A 68 -16.68 -10.38 1.41
C PRO A 68 -15.94 -10.30 2.75
N TYR A 69 -15.45 -9.10 3.08
CA TYR A 69 -14.80 -8.84 4.35
C TYR A 69 -15.77 -9.09 5.52
N ASN A 70 -15.30 -9.73 6.59
CA ASN A 70 -16.11 -9.96 7.79
C ASN A 70 -16.31 -8.64 8.55
N CYS A 71 -17.45 -7.96 8.36
CA CYS A 71 -17.71 -6.66 8.97
C CYS A 71 -17.92 -6.72 10.49
N ASP A 72 -18.28 -7.89 11.04
CA ASP A 72 -18.48 -8.13 12.48
C ASP A 72 -17.16 -8.43 13.20
N ALA A 73 -16.06 -8.65 12.45
CA ALA A 73 -14.76 -8.84 13.06
C ALA A 73 -14.36 -7.56 13.83
N PRO A 74 -13.87 -7.69 15.08
CA PRO A 74 -13.36 -6.56 15.82
C PRO A 74 -12.23 -5.90 15.02
N GLU A 75 -12.17 -4.57 15.07
CA GLU A 75 -11.08 -3.83 14.43
C GLU A 75 -9.76 -4.25 15.05
N ARG A 76 -8.98 -5.02 14.29
CA ARG A 76 -7.63 -5.35 14.73
C ARG A 76 -6.82 -4.05 14.81
N PRO A 77 -5.95 -3.90 15.81
CA PRO A 77 -5.01 -2.80 15.82
C PRO A 77 -4.27 -2.71 14.49
N LYS A 78 -4.24 -1.51 13.91
CA LYS A 78 -3.49 -1.25 12.67
C LYS A 78 -2.01 -1.54 12.92
N THR A 79 -1.36 -2.17 11.96
CA THR A 79 0.09 -2.40 11.99
C THR A 79 0.84 -1.09 11.76
N GLN A 80 2.17 -1.11 11.94
CA GLN A 80 3.00 0.07 11.64
C GLN A 80 2.95 0.49 10.17
N CYS A 81 2.87 -0.46 9.23
CA CYS A 81 2.78 -0.14 7.80
C CYS A 81 1.44 0.51 7.45
N GLU A 82 0.34 -0.01 7.99
CA GLU A 82 -0.99 0.54 7.78
C GLU A 82 -1.11 1.93 8.38
N GLN A 83 -0.62 2.13 9.62
CA GLN A 83 -0.59 3.44 10.26
C GLN A 83 0.22 4.45 9.45
N HIS A 84 1.39 4.05 8.94
CA HIS A 84 2.22 4.93 8.11
C HIS A 84 1.48 5.29 6.80
N ARG A 85 0.89 4.32 6.10
CA ARG A 85 0.09 4.58 4.90
C ARG A 85 -1.06 5.55 5.17
N ASP A 86 -1.78 5.36 6.26
CA ASP A 86 -2.95 6.14 6.60
C ASP A 86 -2.57 7.57 7.06
N SER A 87 -1.44 7.72 7.73
CA SER A 87 -0.90 9.03 8.14
C SER A 87 -0.58 9.96 6.96
N LEU A 88 -0.43 9.40 5.77
CA LEU A 88 -0.16 10.14 4.54
C LEU A 88 -1.45 10.57 3.82
N GLN A 89 -2.63 10.11 4.21
CA GLN A 89 -3.86 10.47 3.50
C GLN A 89 -4.27 11.91 3.83
N ARG A 90 -4.54 12.72 2.80
CA ARG A 90 -5.19 14.03 2.96
C ARG A 90 -6.70 13.85 3.10
N GLY A 91 -7.43 14.95 3.30
CA GLY A 91 -8.90 14.94 3.42
C GLY A 91 -9.65 14.37 2.22
N ASP A 92 -9.02 14.29 1.05
CA ASP A 92 -9.53 13.64 -0.17
C ASP A 92 -9.19 12.13 -0.25
N GLY A 93 -8.62 11.55 0.81
CA GLY A 93 -8.15 10.16 0.86
C GLY A 93 -6.89 9.90 0.05
N SER A 94 -6.30 10.93 -0.57
CA SER A 94 -5.15 10.78 -1.46
C SER A 94 -3.84 11.20 -0.77
N PRO A 95 -2.72 10.50 -1.03
CA PRO A 95 -1.42 10.87 -0.48
C PRO A 95 -0.86 12.15 -1.14
N PRO A 96 0.00 12.95 -0.45
CA PRO A 96 0.78 14.04 -1.03
C PRO A 96 1.43 13.64 -2.34
N VAL A 97 1.37 14.53 -3.33
CA VAL A 97 2.01 14.30 -4.63
C VAL A 97 3.50 14.10 -4.40
N GLY A 98 4.03 13.00 -4.91
CA GLY A 98 5.44 12.65 -4.76
C GLY A 98 5.81 12.07 -3.38
N ALA A 99 4.87 11.87 -2.46
CA ALA A 99 5.15 11.14 -1.23
C ALA A 99 5.38 9.64 -1.51
N TYR A 100 6.25 9.06 -0.70
CA TYR A 100 6.40 7.62 -0.61
C TYR A 100 5.23 7.05 0.21
N VAL A 101 4.41 6.21 -0.41
CA VAL A 101 3.39 5.43 0.28
C VAL A 101 3.92 4.01 0.48
N PRO A 102 4.02 3.49 1.71
CA PRO A 102 4.52 2.15 1.95
C PRO A 102 3.58 1.09 1.37
N GLN A 103 4.17 -0.03 0.96
CA GLN A 103 3.46 -1.19 0.46
C GLN A 103 3.36 -2.21 1.59
N CYS A 104 2.13 -2.51 1.98
CA CYS A 104 1.85 -3.53 2.99
C CYS A 104 1.38 -4.83 2.32
N ASP A 105 1.60 -5.96 2.97
CA ASP A 105 1.01 -7.25 2.58
C ASP A 105 -0.43 -7.40 3.10
N ASP A 106 -1.03 -8.58 2.87
CA ASP A 106 -2.42 -8.88 3.26
C ASP A 106 -2.63 -8.93 4.78
N GLN A 107 -1.54 -9.13 5.55
CA GLN A 107 -1.54 -9.06 7.01
C GLN A 107 -1.22 -7.64 7.53
N GLY A 108 -1.07 -6.68 6.61
CA GLY A 108 -0.71 -5.32 6.92
C GLY A 108 0.77 -5.13 7.28
N GLN A 109 1.64 -6.13 7.15
CA GLN A 109 3.07 -5.95 7.43
C GLN A 109 3.78 -5.26 6.25
N TYR A 110 4.93 -4.63 6.50
CA TYR A 110 5.74 -4.08 5.41
C TYR A 110 6.17 -5.21 4.47
N ARG A 111 5.98 -5.01 3.16
CA ARG A 111 6.58 -5.93 2.18
C ARG A 111 8.10 -5.76 2.24
N PRO A 112 8.90 -6.84 2.21
CA PRO A 112 10.36 -6.72 2.28
C PRO A 112 10.93 -5.81 1.19
N GLN A 113 10.29 -5.81 0.01
CA GLN A 113 10.62 -4.92 -1.09
C GLN A 113 9.64 -3.75 -1.16
N GLN A 114 10.20 -2.55 -1.06
CA GLN A 114 9.49 -1.29 -1.17
C GLN A 114 9.90 -0.56 -2.45
N CYS A 115 8.95 0.12 -3.08
CA CYS A 115 9.19 0.93 -4.28
C CYS A 115 8.49 2.28 -4.17
N HIS A 116 9.17 3.34 -4.57
CA HIS A 116 8.63 4.68 -4.61
C HIS A 116 7.88 4.91 -5.92
N GLY A 117 6.55 5.09 -5.85
CA GLY A 117 5.70 5.21 -7.03
C GLY A 117 6.10 6.35 -7.99
N SER A 118 6.45 7.54 -7.46
CA SER A 118 6.81 8.69 -8.29
C SER A 118 8.26 8.71 -8.80
N THR A 119 9.23 8.19 -8.03
CA THR A 119 10.66 8.23 -8.43
C THR A 119 11.13 6.94 -9.06
N GLY A 120 10.35 5.85 -8.98
CA GLY A 120 10.68 4.52 -9.49
C GLY A 120 11.81 3.78 -8.77
N HIS A 121 12.36 4.35 -7.69
CA HIS A 121 13.40 3.70 -6.89
C HIS A 121 12.80 2.57 -6.05
N CYS A 122 13.54 1.49 -5.85
CA CYS A 122 13.15 0.40 -4.95
C CYS A 122 14.25 0.10 -3.94
N TRP A 123 13.91 -0.42 -2.76
CA TRP A 123 14.86 -0.82 -1.72
C TRP A 123 14.26 -1.95 -0.86
N CYS A 124 15.08 -2.57 -0.03
CA CYS A 124 14.61 -3.54 0.95
C CYS A 124 14.39 -2.87 2.31
N VAL A 125 13.40 -3.32 3.07
CA VAL A 125 13.12 -2.84 4.43
C VAL A 125 13.14 -3.96 5.47
N ASP A 126 13.32 -3.60 6.74
CA ASP A 126 13.08 -4.48 7.88
C ASP A 126 11.58 -4.58 8.25
N SER A 127 11.24 -5.35 9.28
CA SER A 127 9.86 -5.51 9.75
C SER A 127 9.22 -4.23 10.29
N ARG A 128 10.03 -3.19 10.57
CA ARG A 128 9.56 -1.86 10.99
C ARG A 128 9.50 -0.87 9.82
N GLY A 129 9.80 -1.31 8.60
CA GLY A 129 9.81 -0.49 7.40
C GLY A 129 11.08 0.35 7.21
N GLN A 130 12.14 0.10 7.97
CA GLN A 130 13.41 0.83 7.83
C GLN A 130 14.23 0.29 6.68
N GLU A 131 14.73 1.18 5.83
CA GLU A 131 15.56 0.82 4.67
C GLU A 131 16.86 0.12 5.09
N ARG A 132 17.12 -1.02 4.46
CA ARG A 132 18.40 -1.73 4.56
C ARG A 132 19.44 -1.03 3.68
N GLN A 133 20.55 -0.61 4.29
CA GLN A 133 21.61 0.10 3.59
C GLN A 133 22.15 -0.71 2.39
N GLY A 134 22.40 -0.03 1.27
CA GLY A 134 22.96 -0.63 0.05
C GLY A 134 21.97 -1.44 -0.79
N THR A 135 20.68 -1.44 -0.44
CA THR A 135 19.65 -2.18 -1.19
C THR A 135 18.86 -1.32 -2.18
N ARG A 136 19.08 0.00 -2.18
CA ARG A 136 18.37 0.93 -3.05
C ARG A 136 18.85 0.83 -4.50
N THR A 137 17.90 0.62 -5.42
CA THR A 137 18.12 0.50 -6.86
C THR A 137 17.35 1.59 -7.61
N PRO A 138 17.96 2.22 -8.64
CA PRO A 138 17.28 3.24 -9.44
C PRO A 138 16.24 2.63 -10.40
N PRO A 139 15.38 3.47 -11.02
CA PRO A 139 14.41 3.02 -12.02
C PRO A 139 15.08 2.26 -13.15
N GLY A 140 14.44 1.19 -13.63
CA GLY A 140 14.94 0.39 -14.76
C GLY A 140 16.09 -0.56 -14.42
N SER A 141 16.65 -0.52 -13.20
CA SER A 141 17.63 -1.49 -12.75
C SER A 141 16.99 -2.75 -12.17
N PRO A 142 17.68 -3.91 -12.21
CA PRO A 142 17.26 -5.08 -11.47
C PRO A 142 17.10 -4.75 -9.99
N ARG A 143 16.01 -5.24 -9.43
CA ARG A 143 15.67 -5.07 -8.02
C ARG A 143 16.62 -5.86 -7.12
N PHE A 144 16.95 -5.31 -5.95
CA PHE A 144 17.72 -6.05 -4.95
C PHE A 144 16.91 -7.25 -4.41
N ASN A 145 17.58 -8.38 -4.18
CA ASN A 145 16.94 -9.57 -3.58
C ASN A 145 16.82 -9.40 -2.06
N CYS A 146 15.60 -9.14 -1.57
CA CYS A 146 15.35 -8.88 -0.16
C CYS A 146 15.32 -10.14 0.71
N ASP A 147 15.17 -11.33 0.11
CA ASP A 147 15.13 -12.63 0.80
C ASP A 147 16.52 -13.23 1.02
N ALA A 148 17.55 -12.68 0.36
CA ALA A 148 18.91 -13.13 0.53
C ALA A 148 19.39 -12.83 1.96
N PRO A 149 19.85 -13.85 2.74
CA PRO A 149 20.51 -13.61 4.01
C PRO A 149 21.73 -12.72 3.73
N GLY A 150 21.77 -11.56 4.40
CA GLY A 150 22.68 -10.47 4.04
C GLY A 150 24.14 -10.93 3.98
N LYS A 151 24.71 -11.05 2.78
CA LYS A 151 26.15 -10.90 2.61
C LYS A 151 26.45 -9.42 2.82
N TYR A 152 26.88 -9.08 4.03
CA TYR A 152 27.46 -7.79 4.35
C TYR A 152 28.57 -7.47 3.35
N ILE A 153 28.32 -6.56 2.41
CA ILE A 153 29.36 -6.02 1.53
C ILE A 153 30.10 -4.88 2.24
N TYR A 154 30.88 -5.21 3.27
CA TYR A 154 32.09 -4.44 3.53
C TYR A 154 33.14 -4.85 2.49
N SER A 155 32.98 -4.40 1.24
CA SER A 155 34.03 -4.45 0.21
C SER A 155 33.62 -3.65 -1.03
N MET A 156 33.78 -2.33 -0.98
CA MET A 156 34.15 -1.59 -2.19
C MET A 156 35.66 -1.34 -2.13
N GLU A 157 36.44 -2.34 -2.51
CA GLU A 157 37.67 -2.04 -3.25
C GLU A 157 37.24 -1.59 -4.64
N PHE A 158 37.58 -0.35 -4.98
CA PHE A 158 37.44 0.18 -6.33
C PHE A 158 38.31 -0.63 -7.29
N LYS A 159 37.74 -1.61 -8.00
CA LYS A 159 38.38 -2.18 -9.19
C LYS A 159 38.16 -1.23 -10.37
N PHE A 160 39.13 -0.34 -10.60
CA PHE A 160 39.28 0.33 -11.89
C PHE A 160 39.73 -0.71 -12.92
N LYS A 161 38.91 -0.93 -13.96
CA LYS A 161 39.31 -1.67 -15.16
C LYS A 161 40.10 -0.74 -16.08
N ASP A 162 41.30 -1.21 -16.40
CA ASP A 162 42.02 -1.07 -17.66
C ASP A 162 42.31 0.35 -18.18
N HIS A 163 43.41 0.95 -17.72
CA HIS A 163 44.21 1.87 -18.53
C HIS A 163 45.70 1.62 -18.36
N ASN A 164 46.32 1.29 -19.48
CA ASN A 164 47.74 1.01 -19.69
C ASN A 164 48.56 2.30 -19.48
N ILE A 165 49.32 2.41 -18.37
CA ILE A 165 50.40 3.41 -18.22
C ILE A 165 51.60 2.75 -17.54
N SER A 166 52.65 2.55 -18.34
CA SER A 166 54.01 2.25 -17.90
C SER A 166 54.56 3.40 -17.05
N LEU A 167 55.06 3.14 -15.83
CA LEU A 167 55.99 4.02 -15.13
C LEU A 167 56.84 3.25 -14.08
N ASN A 168 58.09 2.99 -14.47
CA ASN A 168 59.36 2.87 -13.74
C ASN A 168 59.45 2.73 -12.19
N ARG A 169 60.21 1.69 -11.80
CA ARG A 169 61.30 1.61 -10.78
C ARG A 169 61.13 2.10 -9.33
N LEU A 170 61.54 1.16 -8.44
CA LEU A 170 62.30 1.26 -7.17
C LEU A 170 61.60 1.80 -5.90
N GLY A 171 61.62 0.96 -4.85
CA GLY A 171 61.44 1.38 -3.47
C GLY A 171 61.24 0.23 -2.50
N ARG A 172 62.33 -0.41 -2.07
CA ARG A 172 62.35 -1.34 -0.92
C ARG A 172 62.28 -0.50 0.36
N VAL A 173 61.36 -0.77 1.27
CA VAL A 173 61.44 -0.28 2.65
C VAL A 173 60.97 -1.38 3.60
N GLY A 174 61.85 -1.81 4.49
CA GLY A 174 61.53 -2.65 5.64
C GLY A 174 61.64 -1.85 6.93
N TYR A 175 61.09 -2.42 8.02
CA TYR A 175 61.32 -2.14 9.45
C TYR A 175 60.90 -3.46 10.17
N GLY A 176 61.62 -4.12 11.08
CA GLY A 176 62.48 -3.71 12.19
C GLY A 176 61.60 -3.21 13.34
N TRP A 177 61.43 -3.81 14.52
CA TRP A 177 62.06 -4.91 15.27
C TRP A 177 60.97 -5.75 15.96
#